data_AF-A0A2M8PQK7-F1
#
_entry.id   AF-A0A2M8PQK7-F1
#
_cell.length_a   1.000
_cell.length_b   1.000
_cell.length_c   1.000
_cell.angle_alpha   90.00
_cell.angle_beta   90.00
_cell.angle_gamma   90.00
#
_symmetry.space_group_name_H-M   'P 1'
#
loop_
_entity.id
_entity.type
_entity.pdbx_description
1 polymer ?
#
loop_
_entity_poly.entity_id
_entity_poly.type
_entity_poly.pdbx_seq_one_letter_code
_entity_poly.pdbx_strand_id
1 'polypeptide(L)'
;MIQELINAIPPTTSRVEASKPIFYTLWREPDGTLQHHIINLNLEPQRVTLHIGELVHAYIYDLNSKTEPTTLVGSSLTIQLQNAKVIRTQSADIQTVTDVKL
;
A
#
# COMPACT_ATOMS: atom_id res chain seq x y z
N MET A 1 -22.03 -10.24 -4.35
CA MET A 1 -21.13 -9.90 -5.46
C MET A 1 -19.81 -9.24 -5.02
N ILE A 2 -19.79 -8.00 -4.48
CA ILE A 2 -18.51 -7.37 -4.05
C ILE A 2 -17.84 -8.14 -2.89
N GLN A 3 -18.61 -8.57 -1.89
CA GLN A 3 -18.07 -9.32 -0.76
C GLN A 3 -17.54 -10.70 -1.15
N GLU A 4 -18.17 -11.37 -2.12
CA GLU A 4 -17.73 -12.68 -2.61
C GLU A 4 -16.41 -12.55 -3.36
N LEU A 5 -16.23 -11.50 -4.16
CA LEU A 5 -14.97 -11.20 -4.82
C LEU A 5 -13.86 -10.88 -3.79
N ILE A 6 -14.17 -10.06 -2.78
CA ILE A 6 -13.26 -9.75 -1.67
C ILE A 6 -12.79 -11.02 -0.95
N ASN A 7 -13.71 -11.95 -0.69
CA ASN A 7 -13.41 -13.20 -0.01
C ASN A 7 -12.65 -14.22 -0.89
N ALA A 8 -12.79 -14.10 -2.22
CA ALA A 8 -12.08 -14.95 -3.18
C ALA A 8 -10.65 -14.50 -3.47
N ILE A 9 -10.30 -13.25 -3.13
CA ILE A 9 -8.95 -12.72 -3.29
C ILE A 9 -8.08 -13.25 -2.14
N PRO A 10 -6.93 -13.90 -2.42
CA PRO A 10 -6.02 -14.35 -1.38
C PRO A 10 -5.63 -13.18 -0.45
N PRO A 11 -5.55 -13.38 0.88
CA PRO A 11 -5.18 -12.33 1.82
C PRO A 11 -3.85 -11.64 1.49
N THR A 12 -2.95 -12.36 0.80
CA THR A 12 -1.65 -11.90 0.34
C THR A 12 -1.69 -10.94 -0.86
N THR A 13 -2.85 -10.79 -1.51
CA THR A 13 -2.98 -10.00 -2.74
C THR A 13 -3.26 -8.53 -2.43
N SER A 14 -2.42 -7.65 -2.96
CA SER A 14 -2.59 -6.21 -2.81
C SER A 14 -3.85 -5.70 -3.51
N ARG A 15 -4.70 -4.95 -2.79
CA ARG A 15 -5.91 -4.34 -3.33
C ARG A 15 -6.12 -2.92 -2.83
N VAL A 16 -6.88 -2.13 -3.56
CA VAL A 16 -7.19 -0.74 -3.20
C VAL A 16 -8.69 -0.55 -3.08
N GLU A 17 -9.10 0.05 -1.97
CA GLU A 17 -10.48 0.48 -1.70
C GLU A 17 -10.55 2.01 -1.76
N ALA A 18 -11.45 2.54 -2.58
CA ALA A 18 -11.64 3.97 -2.78
C ALA A 18 -13.14 4.27 -2.93
N SER A 19 -13.57 5.44 -2.46
CA SER A 19 -14.98 5.85 -2.56
C SER A 19 -15.34 6.43 -3.92
N LYS A 20 -14.35 6.90 -4.68
CA LYS A 20 -14.50 7.41 -6.05
C LYS A 20 -13.48 6.74 -6.99
N PRO A 21 -13.66 6.83 -8.32
CA PRO A 21 -12.77 6.16 -9.27
C PRO A 21 -11.30 6.53 -9.11
N ILE A 22 -10.44 5.53 -9.23
CA ILE A 22 -8.98 5.66 -9.22
C ILE A 22 -8.39 4.83 -10.36
N PHE A 23 -7.17 5.17 -10.77
CA PHE A 23 -6.31 4.25 -11.52
C PHE A 23 -5.30 3.63 -10.55
N TYR A 24 -5.19 2.31 -10.55
CA TYR A 24 -4.29 1.56 -9.69
C TYR A 24 -3.43 0.61 -10.53
N THR A 25 -2.12 0.69 -10.36
CA THR A 25 -1.17 -0.27 -10.93
C THR A 25 -0.15 -0.73 -9.88
N LEU A 26 0.32 -1.95 -10.06
CA LEU A 26 1.34 -2.59 -9.25
C LEU A 26 2.55 -2.91 -10.14
N TRP A 27 3.74 -2.54 -9.69
CA TRP A 27 5.00 -2.89 -10.33
C TRP A 27 5.89 -3.62 -9.33
N ARG A 28 6.55 -4.70 -9.75
CA ARG A 28 7.56 -5.38 -8.94
C ARG A 28 8.94 -5.04 -9.49
N GLU A 29 9.77 -4.43 -8.67
CA GLU A 29 11.17 -4.13 -8.99
C GLU A 29 12.04 -5.41 -8.92
N PRO A 30 13.22 -5.42 -9.59
CA PRO A 30 14.12 -6.57 -9.59
C PRO A 30 14.63 -6.98 -8.20
N ASP A 31 14.69 -6.05 -7.25
CA ASP A 31 15.09 -6.28 -5.86
C ASP A 31 13.96 -6.89 -5.00
N GLY A 32 12.79 -7.14 -5.59
CA GLY A 32 11.61 -7.67 -4.91
C GLY A 32 10.67 -6.60 -4.34
N THR A 33 11.09 -5.33 -4.31
CA THR A 33 10.27 -4.19 -3.88
C THR A 33 9.02 -4.07 -4.75
N LEU A 34 7.87 -3.80 -4.13
CA LEU A 34 6.62 -3.52 -4.82
C LEU A 34 6.37 -2.00 -4.85
N GLN A 35 6.03 -1.47 -6.02
CA GLN A 35 5.51 -0.11 -6.16
C GLN A 35 4.02 -0.13 -6.47
N HIS A 36 3.25 0.57 -5.66
CA HIS A 36 1.82 0.80 -5.82
C HIS A 36 1.62 2.22 -6.34
N HIS A 37 1.15 2.37 -7.57
CA HIS A 37 0.79 3.67 -8.13
C HIS A 37 -0.71 3.85 -8.02
N ILE A 38 -1.14 4.89 -7.31
CA ILE A 38 -2.55 5.21 -7.09
C ILE A 38 -2.79 6.63 -7.60
N ILE A 39 -3.66 6.78 -8.59
CA ILE A 39 -4.02 8.06 -9.19
C ILE A 39 -5.50 8.32 -8.95
N ASN A 40 -5.82 9.48 -8.38
CA ASN A 40 -7.18 9.98 -8.23
C ASN A 40 -7.67 10.47 -9.58
N LEU A 41 -8.78 9.91 -10.07
CA LEU A 41 -9.42 10.37 -11.31
C LEU A 41 -10.45 11.47 -11.05
N ASN A 42 -10.59 11.91 -9.79
CA ASN A 42 -11.49 12.98 -9.37
C ASN A 42 -10.70 14.25 -9.06
N LEU A 43 -11.35 15.40 -9.26
CA LEU A 43 -10.79 16.71 -8.90
C LEU A 43 -10.72 16.93 -7.39
N GLU A 44 -11.63 16.30 -6.64
CA GLU A 44 -11.70 16.43 -5.19
C GLU A 44 -10.82 15.37 -4.50
N PRO A 45 -10.14 15.73 -3.41
CA PRO A 45 -9.41 14.77 -2.58
C PRO A 45 -10.32 13.67 -2.03
N GLN A 46 -9.82 12.44 -1.96
CA GLN A 46 -10.53 11.30 -1.37
C GLN A 46 -9.64 10.45 -0.48
N ARG A 47 -10.25 9.69 0.44
CA ARG A 47 -9.54 8.68 1.22
C ARG A 47 -9.48 7.37 0.46
N VAL A 48 -8.30 6.76 0.47
CA VAL A 48 -8.04 5.48 -0.18
C VAL A 48 -7.34 4.56 0.81
N THR A 49 -7.78 3.31 0.86
CA THR A 49 -7.18 2.27 1.69
C THR A 49 -6.50 1.25 0.80
N LEU A 50 -5.18 1.16 0.91
CA LEU A 50 -4.37 0.13 0.27
C LEU A 50 -4.22 -1.04 1.25
N HIS A 51 -4.67 -2.22 0.86
CA HIS A 51 -4.45 -3.47 1.57
C HIS A 51 -3.24 -4.18 0.97
N ILE A 52 -2.30 -4.57 1.82
CA ILE A 52 -1.02 -5.17 1.45
C ILE A 52 -0.91 -6.42 2.30
N GLY A 53 -0.97 -7.58 1.67
CA GLY A 53 -1.29 -8.83 2.37
C GLY A 53 -0.25 -9.35 3.36
N GLU A 54 0.85 -8.64 3.56
CA GLU A 54 1.93 -8.98 4.49
C GLU A 54 2.41 -7.74 5.25
N LEU A 55 3.12 -7.99 6.36
CA LEU A 55 3.82 -6.95 7.11
C LEU A 55 4.93 -6.36 6.25
N VAL A 56 4.74 -5.13 5.79
CA VAL A 56 5.68 -4.46 4.88
C VAL A 56 6.16 -3.16 5.50
N HIS A 57 7.39 -2.76 5.17
CA HIS A 57 7.81 -1.37 5.32
C HIS A 57 7.27 -0.60 4.11
N ALA A 58 6.41 0.39 4.35
CA ALA A 58 5.91 1.26 3.30
C ALA A 58 6.65 2.61 3.25
N TYR A 59 6.86 3.14 2.05
CA TYR A 59 7.36 4.49 1.80
C TYR A 59 6.40 5.21 0.86
N ILE A 60 5.90 6.38 1.26
CA ILE A 60 4.88 7.12 0.51
C ILE A 60 5.54 8.31 -0.16
N TYR A 61 5.52 8.33 -1.50
CA TYR A 61 5.94 9.47 -2.30
C TYR A 61 4.72 10.22 -2.79
N ASP A 62 4.63 11.49 -2.43
CA ASP A 62 3.72 12.44 -3.07
C ASP A 62 4.41 13.04 -4.29
N LEU A 63 3.76 13.03 -5.46
CA LEU A 63 4.37 13.57 -6.68
C LEU A 63 4.65 15.08 -6.58
N ASN A 64 3.89 15.81 -5.75
CA ASN A 64 4.03 17.25 -5.58
C ASN A 64 4.90 17.65 -4.37
N SER A 65 5.03 16.75 -3.40
CA SER A 65 5.78 16.98 -2.16
C SER A 65 6.91 15.95 -2.07
N LYS A 66 8.16 16.40 -2.23
CA LYS A 66 9.37 15.56 -2.06
C LYS A 66 9.64 15.16 -0.59
N THR A 67 8.59 14.98 0.21
CA THR A 67 8.56 14.72 1.67
C THR A 67 7.32 13.87 1.96
N GLU A 68 7.28 12.81 2.78
CA GLU A 68 8.15 12.26 3.83
C GLU A 68 8.18 10.71 3.76
N PRO A 69 9.24 10.05 4.26
CA PRO A 69 9.22 8.61 4.51
C PRO A 69 8.38 8.30 5.77
N THR A 70 7.15 7.83 5.60
CA THR A 70 6.36 7.26 6.70
C THR A 70 6.46 5.74 6.66
N THR A 71 7.32 5.17 7.51
CA THR A 71 7.34 3.72 7.73
C THR A 71 6.04 3.31 8.41
N LEU A 72 5.15 2.64 7.67
CA LEU A 72 3.96 2.01 8.23
C LEU A 72 4.20 0.51 8.31
N VAL A 73 3.88 -0.10 9.45
CA VAL A 73 3.97 -1.53 9.69
C VAL A 73 2.54 -2.06 9.87
N GLY A 74 2.10 -2.91 8.96
CA GLY A 74 0.75 -3.49 8.99
C GLY A 74 0.32 -4.03 7.63
N SER A 75 -0.90 -4.58 7.57
CA SER A 75 -1.49 -5.16 6.34
C SER A 75 -2.37 -4.17 5.57
N SER A 76 -2.47 -2.92 6.02
CA SER A 76 -3.28 -1.89 5.38
C SER A 76 -2.77 -0.49 5.67
N LEU A 77 -2.92 0.40 4.69
CA LEU A 77 -2.52 1.80 4.75
C LEU A 77 -3.67 2.67 4.23
N THR A 78 -4.20 3.57 5.08
CA THR A 78 -5.21 4.56 4.66
C THR A 78 -4.54 5.91 4.44
N ILE A 79 -4.72 6.48 3.25
CA ILE A 79 -4.11 7.75 2.82
C ILE A 79 -5.15 8.72 2.29
N GLN A 80 -4.89 10.02 2.48
CA GLN A 80 -5.57 11.06 1.73
C GLN A 80 -4.92 11.16 0.34
N LEU A 81 -5.70 10.93 -0.70
CA LEU A 81 -5.26 11.02 -2.09
C LEU A 81 -5.82 12.30 -2.73
N GLN A 82 -4.94 13.23 -3.07
CA GLN A 82 -5.31 14.43 -3.82
C GLN A 82 -5.20 14.17 -5.32
N ASN A 83 -3.96 14.01 -5.82
CA ASN A 83 -3.69 13.75 -7.24
C ASN A 83 -3.22 12.32 -7.44
N ALA A 84 -2.02 11.99 -6.97
CA ALA A 84 -1.47 10.65 -7.06
C ALA A 84 -0.48 10.41 -5.92
N LYS A 85 -0.29 9.14 -5.57
CA LYS A 85 0.75 8.70 -4.65
C LYS A 85 1.41 7.44 -5.18
N VAL A 86 2.71 7.32 -4.92
CA VAL A 86 3.47 6.10 -5.15
C VAL A 86 3.85 5.54 -3.80
N ILE A 87 3.44 4.32 -3.51
CA ILE A 87 3.76 3.64 -2.26
C ILE A 87 4.72 2.51 -2.59
N ARG A 88 5.93 2.55 -2.06
CA ARG A 88 6.89 1.45 -2.17
C ARG A 88 6.75 0.57 -0.95
N THR A 89 6.64 -0.74 -1.15
CA THR A 89 6.56 -1.71 -0.07
C THR A 89 7.62 -2.78 -0.24
N GLN A 90 8.30 -3.09 0.85
CA GLN A 90 9.24 -4.18 0.94
C GLN A 90 8.77 -5.12 2.04
N SER A 91 8.75 -6.43 1.77
CA SER A 91 8.48 -7.42 2.81
C SER A 91 9.46 -7.19 3.95
N ALA A 92 8.93 -7.01 5.16
CA ALA A 92 9.77 -6.99 6.34
C ALA A 92 10.27 -8.43 6.53
N ASP A 93 11.59 -8.64 6.50
CA ASP A 93 12.13 -9.88 7.03
C ASP A 93 11.67 -9.97 8.49
N ILE A 94 10.83 -10.95 8.79
CA ILE A 94 10.55 -11.32 10.17
C ILE A 94 11.86 -11.92 10.68
N GLN A 95 12.80 -11.08 11.10
CA GLN A 95 13.81 -11.54 12.03
C GLN A 95 13.04 -11.96 13.26
N THR A 96 12.83 -13.27 13.40
CA THR A 96 12.45 -13.89 14.67
C THR A 96 13.35 -13.29 15.73
N VAL A 97 12.79 -12.43 16.57
CA VAL A 97 13.45 -11.90 17.76
C VAL A 97 13.74 -13.10 18.66
N THR A 98 14.88 -13.73 18.42
CA THR A 98 15.36 -14.92 19.14
C THR A 98 16.57 -14.55 19.96
N ASP A 99 16.57 -13.36 20.56
CA ASP A 99 17.58 -12.96 21.52
C ASP A 99 16.92 -12.13 22.64
N VAL A 100 16.03 -12.79 23.38
CA VAL A 100 15.87 -12.48 24.81
C VAL A 100 16.68 -13.55 25.54
N LYS A 101 17.94 -13.24 25.84
CA LYS A 101 18.67 -13.96 26.88
C LYS A 101 17.97 -13.66 28.21
N LEU A 102 17.37 -14.70 28.79
CA LEU A 102 17.01 -14.76 30.20
C LEU A 102 18.27 -14.73 31.07
#